data_AF-A0A2H0KTV7-F1
#
_entry.id   AF-A0A2H0KTV7-F1
#
_cell.length_a   1.000
_cell.length_b   1.000
_cell.length_c   1.000
_cell.angle_alpha   90.00
_cell.angle_beta   90.00
_cell.angle_gamma   90.00
#
_symmetry.space_group_name_H-M   'P 1'
#
loop_
_entity.id
_entity.type
_entity.pdbx_description
1 polymer ?
#
loop_
_entity_poly.entity_id
_entity_poly.type
_entity_poly.pdbx_seq_one_letter_code
_entity_poly.pdbx_strand_id
1 'polypeptide(L)'
;MIVISVVIIVDFFSFGKYSFLLSPLTLLYISLLSVYVTSKEFQRWFLSYQGRHPGEIAVALWTGLIILMLILNGWLGGKYHISQEVISLYLTIISIFIVSKGSKAFYRLRSSR
;
A
#
# COMPACT_ATOMS: atom_id res chain seq x y z
N MET A 1 -0.05 0.95 -8.58
CA MET A 1 -1.02 0.21 -7.74
C MET A 1 -1.63 -0.93 -8.54
N ILE A 2 -2.28 -0.65 -9.68
CA ILE A 2 -2.97 -1.64 -10.52
C ILE A 2 -2.05 -2.82 -10.90
N VAL A 3 -0.84 -2.56 -11.41
CA VAL A 3 0.08 -3.61 -11.88
C VAL A 3 0.40 -4.63 -10.78
N ILE A 4 0.84 -4.17 -9.59
CA ILE A 4 1.20 -5.07 -8.50
C ILE A 4 -0.02 -5.84 -7.97
N SER A 5 -1.19 -5.19 -7.90
CA SER A 5 -2.43 -5.85 -7.46
C SER A 5 -2.86 -6.95 -8.45
N VAL A 6 -2.72 -6.73 -9.76
CA VAL A 6 -3.01 -7.76 -10.78
C VAL A 6 -2.07 -8.95 -10.63
N VAL A 7 -0.77 -8.71 -10.42
CA VAL A 7 0.20 -9.82 -10.25
C VAL A 7 -0.13 -10.63 -9.00
N ILE A 8 -0.46 -9.98 -7.88
CA ILE A 8 -0.87 -10.66 -6.63
C ILE A 8 -2.12 -11.52 -6.85
N ILE A 9 -3.12 -10.99 -7.56
CA ILE A 9 -4.36 -11.74 -7.87
C ILE A 9 -4.06 -12.95 -8.76
N VAL A 10 -3.24 -12.78 -9.80
CA VAL A 10 -2.85 -13.88 -10.70
C VAL A 10 -2.06 -14.95 -9.95
N ASP A 11 -1.13 -14.56 -9.09
CA ASP A 11 -0.36 -15.48 -8.25
C ASP A 11 -1.27 -16.27 -7.29
N PHE A 12 -2.26 -15.61 -6.68
CA PHE A 12 -3.26 -16.23 -5.81
C PHE A 12 -4.03 -17.35 -6.52
N PHE A 13 -4.64 -17.06 -7.67
CA PHE A 13 -5.40 -18.06 -8.44
C PHE A 13 -4.52 -19.13 -9.08
N SER A 14 -3.23 -18.85 -9.26
CA SER A 14 -2.25 -19.81 -9.78
C SER A 14 -1.58 -20.64 -8.70
N PHE A 15 -2.03 -20.54 -7.44
CA PHE A 15 -1.46 -21.24 -6.28
C PHE A 15 0.06 -21.03 -6.12
N GLY A 16 0.53 -19.79 -6.28
CA GLY A 16 1.92 -19.41 -6.00
C GLY A 16 2.92 -19.65 -7.14
N LYS A 17 2.46 -20.02 -8.35
CA LYS A 17 3.35 -20.25 -9.52
C LYS A 17 4.19 -19.04 -9.92
N TYR A 18 3.79 -17.83 -9.53
CA TYR A 18 4.44 -16.58 -9.91
C TYR A 18 5.05 -15.84 -8.72
N SER A 19 5.22 -16.51 -7.58
CA SER A 19 5.70 -15.86 -6.35
C SER A 19 7.10 -15.26 -6.51
N PHE A 20 7.92 -15.77 -7.46
CA PHE A 20 9.22 -15.20 -7.80
C PHE A 20 9.15 -13.75 -8.32
N LEU A 21 8.01 -13.34 -8.91
CA LEU A 21 7.80 -11.97 -9.38
C LEU A 21 7.41 -11.02 -8.24
N LEU A 22 6.87 -11.54 -7.13
CA LEU A 22 6.37 -10.71 -6.02
C LEU A 22 7.51 -9.93 -5.36
N SER A 23 8.67 -10.55 -5.14
CA SER A 23 9.81 -9.89 -4.50
C SER A 23 10.29 -8.63 -5.25
N PRO A 24 10.71 -8.71 -6.53
CA PRO A 24 11.18 -7.51 -7.24
C PRO A 24 10.07 -6.47 -7.44
N LEU A 25 8.83 -6.89 -7.69
CA LEU A 25 7.73 -5.96 -7.95
C LEU A 25 7.24 -5.24 -6.69
N THR A 26 7.21 -5.93 -5.54
CA THR A 26 6.86 -5.28 -4.26
C THR A 26 7.92 -4.25 -3.88
N LEU A 27 9.21 -4.56 -4.05
CA LEU A 27 10.30 -3.61 -3.81
C LEU A 27 10.16 -2.36 -4.70
N LEU A 28 10.01 -2.54 -6.01
CA LEU A 28 9.81 -1.42 -6.94
C LEU A 28 8.61 -0.57 -6.56
N TYR A 29 7.50 -1.21 -6.22
CA TYR A 29 6.30 -0.50 -5.82
C TYR A 29 6.49 0.28 -4.51
N ILE A 30 7.15 -0.29 -3.50
CA ILE A 30 7.48 0.40 -2.24
C ILE A 30 8.37 1.60 -2.50
N SER A 31 9.42 1.45 -3.33
CA SER A 31 10.31 2.55 -3.69
C SER A 31 9.55 3.70 -4.37
N LEU A 32 8.72 3.40 -5.36
CA LEU A 32 7.90 4.42 -6.05
C LEU A 32 6.91 5.09 -5.10
N LEU A 33 6.25 4.31 -4.24
CA LEU A 33 5.32 4.83 -3.24
C LEU A 33 6.02 5.75 -2.24
N SER A 34 7.21 5.36 -1.78
CA SER A 34 8.04 6.15 -0.85
C SER A 34 8.44 7.50 -1.47
N VAL A 35 8.93 7.49 -2.72
CA VAL A 35 9.28 8.72 -3.45
C VAL A 35 8.06 9.62 -3.62
N TYR A 36 6.93 9.06 -4.04
CA TYR A 36 5.68 9.81 -4.22
C TYR A 36 5.22 10.48 -2.92
N VAL A 37 5.20 9.72 -1.82
CA VAL A 37 4.79 10.25 -0.51
C VAL A 37 5.74 11.31 -0.04
N THR A 38 7.05 11.06 -0.12
CA THR A 38 8.09 12.01 0.29
C THR A 38 7.97 13.33 -0.48
N SER A 39 7.81 13.28 -1.81
CA SER A 39 7.61 14.46 -2.64
C SER A 39 6.36 15.26 -2.22
N LYS A 40 5.25 14.57 -2.00
CA LYS A 40 4.00 15.19 -1.53
C LYS A 40 4.13 15.79 -0.12
N GLU A 41 4.82 15.13 0.80
CA GLU A 41 5.09 15.66 2.14
C GLU A 41 5.98 16.91 2.04
N PHE A 42 7.03 16.87 1.22
CA PHE A 42 7.91 18.01 0.97
C PHE A 42 7.13 19.22 0.42
N GLN A 43 6.30 19.03 -0.60
CA GLN A 43 5.46 20.10 -1.14
C GLN A 43 4.55 20.74 -0.07
N ARG A 44 4.02 19.95 0.86
CA ARG A 44 3.18 20.47 1.94
C ARG A 44 3.99 21.32 2.93
N TRP A 45 5.13 20.81 3.37
CA TRP A 45 5.93 21.44 4.41
C TRP A 45 6.71 22.67 3.92
N PHE A 46 7.22 22.65 2.68
CA PHE A 46 8.10 23.69 2.16
C PHE A 46 7.42 24.65 1.19
N LEU A 47 6.45 24.18 0.40
CA LEU A 47 5.76 25.00 -0.60
C LEU A 47 4.34 25.40 -0.18
N SER A 48 3.90 24.99 1.02
CA SER A 48 2.55 25.20 1.55
C SER A 48 1.42 24.75 0.61
N TYR A 49 1.72 23.83 -0.30
CA TYR A 49 0.74 23.31 -1.27
C TYR A 49 -0.14 22.25 -0.61
N GLN A 50 -1.45 22.48 -0.60
CA GLN A 50 -2.45 21.56 -0.06
C GLN A 50 -3.31 20.94 -1.17
N GLY A 51 -2.72 20.03 -1.95
CA GLY A 51 -3.47 19.21 -2.89
C GLY A 51 -4.38 18.19 -2.17
N ARG A 52 -5.56 17.91 -2.75
CA ARG A 52 -6.39 16.76 -2.36
C ARG A 52 -5.73 15.47 -2.84
N HIS A 53 -5.24 14.67 -1.90
CA HIS A 53 -4.69 13.34 -2.17
C HIS A 53 -5.46 12.30 -1.36
N PRO A 54 -6.36 11.51 -1.97
CA PRO A 54 -7.21 10.55 -1.27
C PRO A 54 -6.43 9.26 -0.94
N GLY A 55 -5.45 9.37 -0.04
CA GLY A 55 -4.69 8.21 0.45
C GLY A 55 -5.56 7.16 1.16
N GLU A 56 -6.73 7.56 1.66
CA GLU A 56 -7.72 6.66 2.28
C GLU A 56 -8.24 5.62 1.30
N ILE A 57 -8.49 6.01 0.04
CA ILE A 57 -8.97 5.09 -0.99
C ILE A 57 -7.91 4.02 -1.26
N ALA A 58 -6.63 4.41 -1.35
CA ALA A 58 -5.56 3.47 -1.57
C ALA A 58 -5.46 2.44 -0.44
N VAL A 59 -5.53 2.88 0.82
CA VAL A 59 -5.52 1.96 1.97
C VAL A 59 -6.74 1.06 1.97
N ALA A 60 -7.94 1.61 1.76
CA ALA A 60 -9.18 0.83 1.72
C ALA A 60 -9.14 -0.26 0.64
N LEU A 61 -8.63 0.06 -0.55
CA LEU A 61 -8.47 -0.91 -1.63
C LEU A 61 -7.47 -2.03 -1.26
N TRP A 62 -6.35 -1.69 -0.63
CA TRP A 62 -5.37 -2.68 -0.19
C TRP A 62 -5.87 -3.56 0.96
N THR A 63 -6.54 -2.97 1.95
CA THR A 63 -7.18 -3.71 3.04
C THR A 63 -8.25 -4.64 2.48
N GLY A 64 -9.09 -4.16 1.57
CA GLY A 64 -10.10 -4.97 0.90
C GLY A 64 -9.50 -6.14 0.11
N LEU A 65 -8.40 -5.90 -0.63
CA LEU A 65 -7.69 -6.95 -1.37
C LEU A 65 -7.17 -8.06 -0.45
N ILE A 66 -6.49 -7.71 0.64
CA ILE A 66 -5.93 -8.69 1.58
C ILE A 66 -7.05 -9.48 2.28
N ILE A 67 -8.11 -8.80 2.75
CA ILE A 67 -9.26 -9.46 3.38
C ILE A 67 -9.94 -10.41 2.39
N LEU A 68 -10.15 -9.99 1.15
CA LEU A 68 -10.75 -10.82 0.11
C LEU A 68 -9.91 -12.09 -0.13
N MET A 69 -8.58 -11.95 -0.22
CA MET A 69 -7.68 -13.10 -0.38
C MET A 69 -7.76 -14.06 0.81
N LEU A 70 -7.84 -13.56 2.04
CA LEU A 70 -7.97 -14.40 3.24
C LEU A 70 -9.29 -15.18 3.24
N ILE A 71 -10.41 -14.52 2.92
CA ILE A 71 -11.73 -15.17 2.83
C ILE A 71 -11.73 -16.23 1.73
N LEU A 72 -11.26 -15.88 0.53
CA LEU A 72 -11.20 -16.80 -0.60
C LEU A 72 -10.27 -17.99 -0.32
N ASN A 73 -9.15 -17.78 0.36
CA ASN A 73 -8.26 -18.88 0.71
C ASN A 73 -8.94 -19.87 1.68
N GLY A 74 -9.69 -19.37 2.67
CA GLY A 74 -10.50 -20.21 3.55
C GLY A 74 -11.53 -21.04 2.77
N TRP A 75 -12.17 -20.45 1.77
CA TRP A 75 -13.14 -21.13 0.90
C TRP A 75 -12.49 -22.15 -0.05
N LEU A 76 -11.27 -21.89 -0.52
CA LEU A 76 -10.50 -22.77 -1.43
C LEU A 76 -9.75 -23.89 -0.70
N GLY A 77 -10.01 -24.09 0.59
CA GLY A 77 -9.41 -25.17 1.38
C GLY A 77 -7.99 -24.87 1.86
N GLY A 78 -7.59 -23.60 1.97
CA GLY A 78 -6.36 -23.17 2.65
C GLY A 78 -5.05 -23.50 1.91
N LYS A 79 -5.12 -23.77 0.61
CA LYS A 79 -3.96 -24.23 -0.17
C LYS A 79 -2.98 -23.11 -0.55
N TYR A 80 -3.42 -21.86 -0.52
CA TYR A 80 -2.56 -20.71 -0.84
C TYR A 80 -2.01 -20.08 0.43
N HIS A 81 -0.69 -19.83 0.44
CA HIS A 81 -0.04 -19.06 1.49
C HIS A 81 0.30 -17.68 0.93
N ILE A 82 -0.26 -16.64 1.55
CA ILE A 82 0.07 -15.26 1.19
C ILE A 82 1.56 -15.07 1.44
N SER A 83 2.29 -14.63 0.41
CA SER A 83 3.73 -14.44 0.51
C SER A 83 4.08 -13.33 1.51
N GLN A 84 5.24 -13.46 2.15
CA GLN A 84 5.72 -12.47 3.13
C GLN A 84 5.89 -11.09 2.49
N GLU A 85 6.30 -11.03 1.22
CA GLU A 85 6.46 -9.80 0.45
C GLU A 85 5.15 -9.02 0.33
N VAL A 86 4.03 -9.72 0.09
CA VAL A 86 2.70 -9.09 0.01
C VAL A 86 2.26 -8.54 1.37
N ILE A 87 2.53 -9.27 2.44
CA ILE A 87 2.24 -8.82 3.81
C ILE A 87 3.09 -7.60 4.15
N SER A 88 4.40 -7.65 3.90
CA SER A 88 5.33 -6.54 4.13
C SER A 88 4.94 -5.30 3.31
N LEU A 89 4.50 -5.49 2.07
CA LEU A 89 3.98 -4.42 1.24
C LEU A 89 2.74 -3.77 1.89
N TYR A 90 1.77 -4.56 2.31
CA TYR A 90 0.56 -4.06 2.96
C TYR A 90 0.86 -3.28 4.24
N LEU A 91 1.73 -3.81 5.11
CA LEU A 91 2.17 -3.13 6.32
C LEU A 91 2.87 -1.81 6.01
N THR A 92 3.68 -1.77 4.95
CA THR A 92 4.34 -0.53 4.50
C THR A 92 3.31 0.51 4.06
N ILE A 93 2.29 0.13 3.30
CA ILE A 93 1.21 1.03 2.87
C ILE A 93 0.46 1.62 4.06
N ILE A 94 0.10 0.79 5.05
CA ILE A 94 -0.55 1.27 6.29
C ILE A 94 0.36 2.24 7.04
N SER A 95 1.63 1.89 7.21
CA SER A 95 2.61 2.70 7.95
C SER A 95 2.77 4.08 7.31
N ILE A 96 2.96 4.12 5.99
CA ILE A 96 3.03 5.34 5.19
C ILE A 96 1.77 6.19 5.36
N PHE A 97 0.59 5.56 5.36
CA PHE A 97 -0.67 6.27 5.52
C PHE A 97 -0.80 6.90 6.92
N ILE A 98 -0.48 6.16 7.98
CA ILE A 98 -0.50 6.65 9.36
C ILE A 98 0.46 7.83 9.52
N VAL A 99 1.69 7.69 9.01
CA VAL A 99 2.69 8.78 9.06
C VAL A 99 2.21 10.00 8.29
N SER A 100 1.65 9.84 7.09
CA SER A 100 1.11 10.97 6.30
C SER A 100 -0.07 11.64 7.02
N LYS A 101 -0.94 10.88 7.69
CA LYS A 101 -2.04 11.42 8.51
C LYS A 101 -1.53 12.22 9.71
N GLY A 102 -0.57 11.68 10.46
CA GLY A 102 0.08 12.38 11.57
C GLY A 102 0.77 13.68 11.11
N SER A 103 1.52 13.61 10.00
CA SER A 103 2.17 14.76 9.39
C SER A 103 1.17 15.87 9.00
N LYS A 104 0.03 15.51 8.40
CA LYS A 104 -1.04 16.48 8.10
C LYS A 104 -1.62 17.13 9.35
N ALA A 105 -1.88 16.33 10.39
CA ALA A 105 -2.43 16.84 11.65
C ALA A 105 -1.45 17.84 12.29
N PHE A 106 -0.17 17.50 12.32
CA PHE A 106 0.88 18.38 12.85
C PHE A 106 1.05 19.66 12.03
N TYR A 107 1.02 19.58 10.70
CA TYR A 107 1.07 20.75 9.83
C TYR A 107 -0.09 21.73 10.10
N ARG A 108 -1.31 21.22 10.27
CA ARG A 108 -2.49 22.04 10.60
C ARG A 108 -2.38 22.73 11.95
N LEU A 109 -1.86 22.02 12.96
CA LEU A 109 -1.61 22.60 14.28
C LEU A 109 -0.57 23.73 14.22
N ARG A 110 0.49 23.56 13.42
CA ARG A 110 1.51 24.59 13.20
C ARG A 110 0.95 25.81 12.46
N SER A 111 0.17 25.61 11.40
CA SER A 111 -0.38 26.72 10.60
C SER A 111 -1.47 27.53 11.31
N SER A 112 -2.00 27.02 12.43
CA SER A 112 -2.99 27.70 13.26
C SER A 112 -2.38 28.57 14.37
N ARG A 113 -1.04 28.51 14.57
CA ARG A 113 -0.29 29.36 15.50
C ARG A 113 0.43 30.45 14.72
#